data_AF-A0A8K0DEF0-F1
#
_entry.id   AF-A0A8K0DEF0-F1
#
_cell.length_a   1.000
_cell.length_b   1.000
_cell.length_c   1.000
_cell.angle_alpha   90.00
_cell.angle_beta   90.00
_cell.angle_gamma   90.00
#
_symmetry.space_group_name_H-M   'P 1'
#
loop_
_entity.id
_entity.type
_entity.pdbx_description
1 polymer ?
#
loop_
_entity_poly.entity_id
_entity_poly.type
_entity_poly.pdbx_seq_one_letter_code
_entity_poly.pdbx_strand_id
1 'polypeptide(L)'
;LVVYIQKKITSGRGYINVFEIKETKACDAIHKYMGEFVYDIEAAAGLIRKMCPIPKGRYRVHNLQLNYEKISLQTFPFGNLRITMAIQDDKNRKNLSCLAVEIENRSN
;
A
#
# COMPACT_ATOMS: atom_id res chain seq x y z
N LEU A 1 -0.22 -9.59 -4.79
CA LEU A 1 -0.61 -8.47 -3.90
C LEU A 1 -2.10 -8.57 -3.62
N VAL A 2 -2.46 -8.63 -2.35
CA VAL A 2 -3.85 -8.55 -1.90
C VAL A 2 -3.96 -7.36 -0.96
N VAL A 3 -4.84 -6.40 -1.25
CA VAL A 3 -5.10 -5.25 -0.38
C VAL A 3 -6.59 -5.17 -0.11
N TYR A 4 -6.95 -4.99 1.15
CA TYR A 4 -8.29 -4.65 1.59
C TYR A 4 -8.24 -3.29 2.25
N ILE A 5 -9.04 -2.35 1.77
CA ILE A 5 -9.28 -1.07 2.43
C ILE A 5 -10.69 -1.14 3.00
N GLN A 6 -10.79 -0.98 4.31
CA GLN A 6 -12.04 -1.06 5.03
C GLN A 6 -12.30 0.25 5.75
N LYS A 7 -13.53 0.74 5.73
CA LYS A 7 -13.94 1.96 6.44
C LYS A 7 -14.70 1.60 7.71
N LYS A 8 -14.42 2.27 8.81
CA LYS A 8 -15.16 2.10 10.07
C LYS A 8 -16.60 2.59 9.88
N ILE A 9 -17.56 1.80 10.34
CA ILE A 9 -18.99 2.14 10.27
C ILE A 9 -19.31 3.18 11.36
N THR A 10 -19.92 4.31 10.98
CA THR A 10 -20.17 5.44 11.89
C THR A 10 -21.30 5.17 12.89
N SER A 11 -22.28 4.34 12.52
CA SER A 11 -23.49 4.06 13.30
C SER A 11 -23.48 2.70 14.04
N GLY A 12 -22.32 2.03 14.11
CA GLY A 12 -22.23 0.69 14.73
C GLY A 12 -20.81 0.25 15.07
N ARG A 13 -20.67 -1.04 15.45
CA ARG A 13 -19.37 -1.69 15.66
C ARG A 13 -19.00 -2.47 14.39
N GLY A 14 -17.95 -2.06 13.68
CA GLY A 14 -17.43 -2.84 12.55
C GLY A 14 -16.74 -2.02 11.48
N TYR A 15 -16.23 -2.75 10.48
CA TYR A 15 -15.60 -2.20 9.28
C TYR A 15 -16.32 -2.74 8.04
N ILE A 16 -16.55 -1.90 7.05
CA ILE A 16 -17.06 -2.29 5.72
C ILE A 16 -15.91 -2.27 4.72
N ASN A 17 -15.80 -3.31 3.89
CA ASN A 17 -14.84 -3.32 2.78
C ASN A 17 -15.26 -2.29 1.74
N VAL A 18 -14.41 -1.31 1.46
CA VAL A 18 -14.67 -0.23 0.50
C VAL A 18 -13.81 -0.34 -0.75
N PHE A 19 -12.67 -1.04 -0.66
CA PHE A 19 -11.82 -1.28 -1.81
C PHE A 19 -11.05 -2.59 -1.66
N GLU A 20 -10.91 -3.31 -2.78
CA GLU A 20 -10.20 -4.57 -2.82
C GLU A 20 -9.28 -4.63 -4.05
N ILE A 21 -8.01 -4.92 -3.82
CA ILE A 21 -7.02 -5.18 -4.87
C ILE A 21 -6.58 -6.64 -4.76
N LYS A 22 -6.71 -7.38 -5.85
CA LYS A 22 -6.18 -8.74 -5.99
C LYS A 22 -5.39 -8.85 -7.29
N GLU A 23 -4.08 -8.71 -7.19
CA GLU A 23 -3.17 -8.71 -8.34
C GLU A 23 -2.13 -9.81 -8.17
N THR A 24 -1.77 -10.50 -9.24
CA THR A 24 -0.75 -11.57 -9.21
C THR A 24 0.66 -10.96 -9.17
N LYS A 25 0.90 -9.94 -9.99
CA LYS A 25 2.18 -9.23 -10.07
C LYS A 25 2.26 -8.10 -9.04
N ALA A 26 2.81 -8.41 -7.87
CA ALA A 26 2.83 -7.46 -6.75
C ALA A 26 3.59 -6.16 -7.05
N CYS A 27 4.72 -6.24 -7.74
CA CYS A 27 5.52 -5.09 -8.16
C CYS A 27 4.71 -4.13 -9.04
N ASP A 28 4.21 -4.64 -10.17
CA ASP A 28 3.41 -3.87 -11.13
C ASP A 28 2.19 -3.25 -10.45
N ALA A 29 1.53 -3.98 -9.56
CA ALA A 29 0.38 -3.48 -8.82
C ALA A 29 0.73 -2.33 -7.87
N ILE A 30 1.82 -2.45 -7.11
CA ILE A 30 2.29 -1.37 -6.23
C ILE A 30 2.59 -0.12 -7.05
N HIS A 31 3.30 -0.24 -8.17
CA HIS A 31 3.61 0.89 -9.05
C HIS A 31 2.36 1.50 -9.70
N LYS A 32 1.37 0.67 -10.07
CA LYS A 32 0.09 1.11 -10.64
C LYS A 32 -0.76 1.91 -9.66
N TYR A 33 -0.94 1.43 -8.43
CA TYR A 33 -1.86 2.06 -7.46
C TYR A 33 -1.20 3.13 -6.60
N MET A 34 0.09 2.99 -6.28
CA MET A 34 0.81 3.98 -5.47
C MET A 34 1.52 5.02 -6.33
N GLY A 35 1.96 4.68 -7.55
CA GLY A 35 2.55 5.63 -8.49
C GLY A 35 3.78 6.36 -7.96
N GLU A 36 3.83 7.67 -8.17
CA GLU A 36 4.95 8.54 -7.76
C GLU A 36 5.26 8.44 -6.26
N PHE A 37 4.26 8.18 -5.42
CA PHE A 37 4.44 7.98 -3.98
C PHE A 37 5.44 6.86 -3.67
N VAL A 38 5.34 5.70 -4.34
CA VAL A 38 6.25 4.59 -4.04
C VAL A 38 7.61 4.78 -4.69
N TYR A 39 7.70 5.51 -5.81
CA TYR A 39 8.98 5.80 -6.43
C TYR A 39 9.87 6.68 -5.56
N ASP A 40 9.28 7.62 -4.81
CA ASP A 40 10.01 8.42 -3.82
C ASP A 40 10.57 7.53 -2.69
N ILE A 41 9.80 6.54 -2.25
CA ILE A 41 10.22 5.56 -1.24
C ILE A 41 11.35 4.69 -1.76
N GLU A 42 11.25 4.20 -3.00
CA GLU A 42 12.30 3.42 -3.67
C GLU A 42 13.60 4.21 -3.76
N ALA A 43 13.53 5.46 -4.25
CA ALA A 43 14.69 6.33 -4.36
C ALA A 43 15.34 6.59 -2.98
N ALA A 44 14.53 6.86 -1.95
CA ALA A 44 15.02 7.04 -0.59
C ALA A 44 15.61 5.76 0.03
N ALA A 45 15.21 4.59 -0.47
CA ALA A 45 15.80 3.30 -0.10
C ALA A 45 17.07 2.97 -0.90
N GLY A 46 17.53 3.86 -1.79
CA GLY A 46 18.69 3.65 -2.66
C GLY A 46 18.41 2.71 -3.84
N LEU A 47 17.14 2.50 -4.19
CA LEU A 47 16.72 1.70 -5.34
C LEU A 47 16.52 2.59 -6.57
N ILE A 48 16.64 1.97 -7.75
CA ILE A 48 16.21 2.60 -9.00
C ILE A 48 14.67 2.67 -8.99
N ARG A 49 14.09 3.78 -9.45
CA ARG A 49 12.63 3.93 -9.56
C ARG A 49 12.05 2.85 -10.46
N LYS A 50 10.92 2.26 -10.09
CA LYS A 50 10.26 1.13 -10.77
C LYS A 50 11.10 -0.15 -10.81
N MET A 51 12.10 -0.29 -9.93
CA MET A 51 12.98 -1.44 -9.94
C MET A 51 12.28 -2.70 -9.45
N CYS A 52 12.13 -3.67 -10.35
CA CYS A 52 11.67 -5.03 -10.04
C CYS A 52 12.46 -6.07 -10.86
N PRO A 53 12.81 -7.24 -10.29
CA PRO A 53 12.60 -7.63 -8.90
C PRO A 53 13.49 -6.81 -7.94
N ILE A 54 12.95 -6.49 -6.76
CA ILE A 54 13.72 -5.83 -5.70
C ILE A 54 14.77 -6.83 -5.19
N PRO A 55 16.07 -6.48 -5.19
CA PRO A 55 17.11 -7.38 -4.68
C PRO A 55 16.87 -7.78 -3.21
N LYS A 56 17.39 -8.93 -2.80
CA LYS A 56 17.35 -9.30 -1.38
C LYS A 56 18.37 -8.45 -0.62
N GLY A 57 17.94 -7.80 0.45
CA GLY A 57 18.79 -6.95 1.24
C GLY A 57 18.06 -6.32 2.42
N ARG A 58 18.80 -5.53 3.21
CA ARG A 58 18.22 -4.67 4.24
C ARG A 58 18.13 -3.25 3.70
N TYR A 59 16.91 -2.74 3.62
CA TYR A 59 16.62 -1.38 3.19
C TYR A 59 16.27 -0.54 4.41
N ARG A 60 16.79 0.68 4.47
CA ARG A 60 16.49 1.65 5.53
C ARG A 60 16.15 2.97 4.89
N VAL A 61 14.98 3.48 5.22
CA VAL A 61 14.50 4.80 4.82
C VAL A 61 14.37 5.63 6.08
N HIS A 62 15.01 6.80 6.11
CA HIS A 62 14.98 7.71 7.25
C HIS A 62 14.60 9.12 6.77
N ASN A 63 13.82 9.83 7.59
CA ASN A 63 13.44 11.23 7.37
C ASN A 63 12.79 11.54 6.01
N LEU A 64 12.16 10.54 5.38
CA LEU A 64 11.41 10.76 4.14
C LEU A 64 10.08 11.45 4.46
N GLN A 65 9.89 12.64 3.94
CA GLN A 65 8.57 13.30 3.95
C GLN A 65 7.67 12.61 2.91
N LEU A 66 6.61 11.96 3.40
CA LEU A 66 5.66 11.25 2.55
C LEU A 66 4.63 12.25 1.99
N ASN A 67 4.60 12.39 0.67
CA ASN A 67 3.57 13.18 -0.02
C ASN A 67 2.44 12.27 -0.52
N TYR A 68 1.37 12.14 0.26
CA TYR A 68 0.21 11.30 -0.06
C TYR A 68 -0.59 11.77 -1.29
N GLU A 69 -0.43 13.02 -1.74
CA GLU A 69 -1.07 13.53 -2.98
C GLU A 69 -0.52 12.83 -4.24
N LYS A 70 0.67 12.23 -4.14
CA LYS A 70 1.30 11.48 -5.23
C LYS A 70 0.76 10.06 -5.39
N ILE A 71 -0.16 9.63 -4.53
CA ILE A 71 -0.79 8.30 -4.65
C ILE A 71 -1.71 8.30 -5.87
N SER A 72 -1.48 7.37 -6.79
CA SER A 72 -2.30 7.27 -8.02
C SER A 72 -3.69 6.66 -7.81
N LEU A 73 -3.98 6.12 -6.64
CA LEU A 73 -5.31 5.63 -6.29
C LEU A 73 -6.27 6.82 -6.18
N GLN A 74 -7.13 6.97 -7.19
CA GLN A 74 -7.93 8.18 -7.45
C GLN A 74 -8.94 8.54 -6.35
N THR A 75 -9.32 7.62 -5.47
CA THR A 75 -10.29 7.90 -4.40
C THR A 75 -9.96 7.12 -3.13
N PHE A 76 -9.31 7.81 -2.19
CA PHE A 76 -9.21 7.36 -0.81
C PHE A 76 -10.45 7.83 -0.03
N PRO A 77 -11.26 6.94 0.56
CA PRO A 77 -12.44 7.34 1.30
C PRO A 77 -12.07 8.14 2.55
N PHE A 78 -12.86 9.16 2.89
CA PHE A 78 -12.71 9.89 4.14
C PHE A 78 -13.17 9.07 5.34
N GLY A 79 -12.54 9.30 6.50
CA GLY A 79 -12.84 8.70 7.79
C GLY A 79 -11.75 7.75 8.29
N ASN A 80 -12.11 6.94 9.29
CA ASN A 80 -11.22 5.92 9.86
C ASN A 80 -11.15 4.70 8.93
N LEU A 81 -9.97 4.43 8.41
CA LEU A 81 -9.69 3.35 7.49
C LEU A 81 -8.78 2.31 8.16
N ARG A 82 -9.05 1.04 7.84
CA ARG A 82 -8.15 -0.07 8.08
C ARG A 82 -7.69 -0.62 6.74
N ILE A 83 -6.39 -0.61 6.52
CA ILE A 83 -5.75 -1.12 5.31
C ILE A 83 -4.98 -2.37 5.70
N THR A 84 -5.36 -3.50 5.11
CA THR A 84 -4.63 -4.76 5.26
C THR A 84 -4.04 -5.13 3.91
N MET A 85 -2.73 -5.29 3.86
CA MET A 85 -1.98 -5.66 2.66
C MET A 85 -1.23 -6.96 2.90
N ALA A 86 -1.30 -7.88 1.94
CA ALA A 86 -0.49 -9.09 1.90
C ALA A 86 0.24 -9.20 0.55
N ILE A 87 1.54 -9.47 0.61
CA ILE A 87 2.37 -9.81 -0.53
C ILE A 87 2.58 -11.31 -0.50
N GLN A 88 2.28 -11.99 -1.60
CA GLN A 88 2.41 -13.43 -1.75
C GLN A 88 3.44 -13.74 -2.83
N ASP A 89 4.17 -14.83 -2.63
CA ASP A 89 5.00 -15.44 -3.66
C ASP A 89 4.10 -16.01 -4.76
N ASP A 90 4.41 -15.69 -6.01
CA ASP A 90 3.58 -16.07 -7.15
C ASP A 90 3.57 -17.58 -7.39
N LYS A 91 4.65 -18.29 -7.06
CA LYS A 91 4.81 -19.72 -7.38
C LYS A 91 4.06 -20.63 -6.41
N ASN A 92 4.11 -20.32 -5.11
CA ASN A 92 3.56 -21.19 -4.07
C ASN A 92 2.49 -20.51 -3.19
N ARG A 93 2.09 -19.28 -3.52
CA ARG A 93 1.08 -18.48 -2.80
C ARG A 93 1.41 -18.23 -1.33
N LYS A 94 2.65 -18.48 -0.90
CA LYS A 94 3.09 -18.22 0.48
C LYS A 94 3.13 -16.73 0.74
N ASN A 95 2.58 -16.30 1.87
CA ASN A 95 2.70 -14.90 2.31
C ASN A 95 4.17 -14.57 2.55
N LEU A 96 4.69 -13.62 1.78
CA LEU A 96 6.03 -13.03 1.95
C LEU A 96 6.00 -11.91 2.99
N SER A 97 4.90 -11.15 3.04
CA SER A 97 4.73 -10.06 3.99
C SER A 97 3.24 -9.77 4.20
N CYS A 98 2.89 -9.35 5.40
CA CYS A 98 1.57 -8.85 5.76
C CYS A 98 1.73 -7.54 6.56
N LEU A 99 0.98 -6.51 6.18
CA LEU A 99 0.95 -5.21 6.84
C LEU A 99 -0.51 -4.85 7.15
N ALA A 100 -0.77 -4.38 8.35
CA ALA A 100 -2.05 -3.77 8.72
C ALA A 100 -1.78 -2.35 9.23
N VAL A 101 -2.49 -1.38 8.67
CA VAL A 101 -2.38 0.05 9.03
C VAL A 101 -3.78 0.58 9.31
N GLU A 102 -3.91 1.36 10.38
CA GLU A 102 -5.11 2.16 10.62
C GLU A 102 -4.78 3.63 10.36
N ILE A 103 -5.60 4.29 9.54
CA ILE A 103 -5.39 5.68 9.10
C ILE A 103 -6.68 6.46 9.29
N GLU A 104 -6.58 7.67 9.83
CA GLU A 104 -7.69 8.62 9.83
C GLU A 104 -7.51 9.60 8.67
N ASN A 105 -8.32 9.46 7.62
CA ASN A 105 -8.31 10.36 6.48
C ASN A 105 -9.33 11.49 6.71
N ARG A 106 -8.87 12.70 7.02
CA ARG A 106 -9.73 13.86 7.29
C ARG A 106 -9.93 14.68 6.00
N SER A 107 -11.17 15.08 5.72
CA SER A 107 -11.40 16.19 4.78
C SER A 107 -10.94 17.46 5.48
N ASN A 108 -10.10 18.24 4.81
CA ASN A 108 -9.95 19.66 5.17
C ASN A 108 -11.24 20.42 4.88
#